data_AF-A0A6A6CT38-F1
#
_entry.id   AF-A0A6A6CT38-F1
#
_cell.length_a   1.000
_cell.length_b   1.000
_cell.length_c   1.000
_cell.angle_alpha   90.00
_cell.angle_beta   90.00
_cell.angle_gamma   90.00
#
_symmetry.space_group_name_H-M   'P 1'
#
loop_
_entity.id
_entity.type
_entity.pdbx_description
1 polymer ?
#
loop_
_entity_poly.entity_id
_entity_poly.type
_entity_poly.pdbx_seq_one_letter_code
_entity_poly.pdbx_strand_id
1 'polypeptide(L)'
;MSGTQEAYHLTKEDVRKAEQRESKAHGGNIPADSESAGLQSIVDQADKNKQEIIAERQANLPLPDQPPQASDFNSADARTVNVGSGSTSGNFSHGNDSLREPATGGSAVREDPSATGQQVLGQNVGREGADGLSGLPNDAVARGAKGKAGLEDTTNQ
;
A
#
# COMPACT_ATOMS: atom_id res chain seq x y z
N MET A 1 12.84 -17.05 -18.46
CA MET A 1 13.52 -15.81 -18.03
C MET A 1 14.73 -16.22 -17.21
N SER A 2 15.89 -16.34 -17.87
CA SER A 2 17.17 -16.74 -17.28
C SER A 2 17.88 -15.50 -16.74
N GLY A 3 18.14 -15.48 -15.44
CA GLY A 3 18.93 -14.44 -14.79
C GLY A 3 20.33 -14.95 -14.53
N THR A 4 21.29 -14.41 -15.29
CA THR A 4 22.74 -14.39 -15.03
C THR A 4 23.45 -15.75 -14.87
N GLN A 5 23.60 -16.50 -15.97
CA GLN A 5 24.49 -17.67 -16.06
C GLN A 5 25.32 -17.62 -17.35
N GLU A 6 26.12 -16.58 -17.58
CA GLU A 6 27.08 -16.57 -18.69
C GLU A 6 28.38 -15.89 -18.28
N ALA A 7 29.12 -16.53 -17.38
CA ALA A 7 30.55 -16.35 -17.34
C ALA A 7 31.17 -17.65 -16.80
N TYR A 8 32.01 -18.27 -17.63
CA TYR A 8 32.88 -19.41 -17.34
C TYR A 8 32.23 -20.80 -17.45
N HIS A 9 32.28 -21.36 -18.67
CA HIS A 9 32.09 -22.78 -18.96
C HIS A 9 33.27 -23.66 -18.48
N LEU A 10 33.84 -23.39 -17.30
CA LEU A 10 34.83 -24.28 -16.69
C LEU A 10 34.15 -25.23 -15.73
N THR A 11 34.33 -26.53 -15.95
CA THR A 11 33.86 -27.56 -15.03
C THR A 11 34.91 -27.86 -13.96
N LYS A 12 34.51 -28.48 -12.83
CA LYS A 12 35.44 -28.99 -11.81
C LYS A 12 36.52 -29.88 -12.38
N GLU A 13 36.20 -30.62 -13.44
CA GLU A 13 37.15 -31.50 -14.13
C GLU A 13 38.20 -30.72 -14.90
N ASP A 14 37.84 -29.57 -15.48
CA ASP A 14 38.78 -28.71 -16.21
C ASP A 14 39.78 -28.05 -15.25
N VAL A 15 39.32 -27.61 -14.08
CA VAL A 15 40.19 -27.07 -13.02
C VAL A 15 41.13 -28.14 -12.48
N ARG A 16 40.62 -29.33 -12.14
CA ARG A 16 41.44 -30.46 -11.66
C ARG A 16 42.50 -30.88 -12.68
N LYS A 17 42.19 -30.84 -13.98
CA LYS A 17 43.14 -31.14 -15.06
C LYS A 17 44.23 -30.06 -15.19
N ALA A 18 43.90 -28.79 -14.97
CA ALA A 18 44.87 -27.70 -14.94
C ALA A 18 45.80 -27.82 -13.71
N GLU A 19 45.23 -28.06 -12.52
CA GLU A 19 45.96 -28.31 -11.28
C GLU A 19 46.96 -29.48 -11.40
N GLN A 20 46.55 -30.59 -12.02
CA GLN A 20 47.43 -31.74 -12.24
C GLN A 20 48.63 -31.42 -13.15
N ARG A 21 48.43 -30.61 -14.19
CA ARG A 21 49.52 -30.20 -15.08
C ARG A 21 50.50 -29.28 -14.37
N GLU A 22 49.98 -28.35 -13.59
CA GLU A 22 50.77 -27.36 -12.88
C GLU A 22 51.52 -27.97 -11.69
N SER A 23 50.86 -28.82 -10.91
CA SER A 23 51.48 -29.66 -9.87
C SER A 23 52.63 -30.49 -10.43
N LYS A 24 52.49 -31.07 -11.64
CA LYS A 24 53.57 -31.82 -12.29
C LYS A 24 54.77 -30.94 -12.66
N ALA A 25 54.53 -29.68 -13.04
CA ALA A 25 55.58 -28.71 -13.35
C ALA A 25 56.29 -28.19 -12.09
N HIS A 26 55.61 -28.19 -10.95
CA HIS A 26 56.07 -27.62 -9.68
C HIS A 26 56.35 -28.67 -8.59
N GLY A 27 56.69 -29.90 -8.99
CA GLY A 27 57.16 -30.94 -8.07
C GLY A 27 56.11 -31.45 -7.07
N GLY A 28 54.83 -31.37 -7.43
CA GLY A 28 53.69 -31.78 -6.60
C GLY A 28 52.92 -30.62 -5.96
N ASN A 29 53.49 -29.42 -5.92
CA ASN A 29 52.88 -28.26 -5.27
C ASN A 29 52.23 -27.32 -6.27
N ILE A 30 51.10 -26.71 -5.91
CA ILE A 30 50.45 -25.68 -6.72
C ILE A 30 50.73 -24.33 -6.03
N PRO A 31 51.45 -23.40 -6.69
CA PRO A 31 51.69 -22.07 -6.13
C PRO A 31 50.37 -21.33 -5.86
N ALA A 32 50.28 -20.57 -4.77
CA ALA A 32 49.06 -19.82 -4.42
C ALA A 32 48.69 -18.75 -5.45
N ASP A 33 49.70 -18.24 -6.19
CA ASP A 33 49.53 -17.22 -7.23
C ASP A 33 49.27 -17.83 -8.61
N SER A 34 49.05 -19.15 -8.71
CA SER A 34 48.84 -19.84 -9.98
C SER A 34 47.43 -19.61 -10.54
N GLU A 35 47.31 -19.73 -11.87
CA GLU A 35 46.03 -19.63 -12.55
C GLU A 35 45.07 -20.75 -12.09
N SER A 36 45.58 -21.96 -11.83
CA SER A 36 44.77 -23.07 -11.30
C SER A 36 44.24 -22.82 -9.88
N ALA A 37 45.02 -22.19 -8.99
CA ALA A 37 44.58 -21.81 -7.65
C ALA A 37 43.47 -20.73 -7.70
N GLY A 38 43.61 -19.76 -8.61
CA GLY A 38 42.58 -18.76 -8.87
C GLY A 38 41.28 -19.37 -9.38
N LEU A 39 41.36 -20.31 -10.32
CA LEU A 39 40.19 -21.02 -10.86
C LEU A 39 39.49 -21.89 -9.81
N GLN A 40 40.25 -22.58 -8.96
CA GLN A 40 39.70 -23.36 -7.85
C GLN A 40 38.93 -22.47 -6.86
N SER A 41 39.47 -21.29 -6.52
CA SER A 41 38.78 -20.32 -5.66
C SER A 41 37.43 -19.88 -6.23
N ILE A 42 37.36 -19.63 -7.53
CA ILE A 42 36.13 -19.20 -8.22
C ILE A 42 35.08 -20.33 -8.21
N VAL A 43 35.51 -21.57 -8.47
CA VAL A 43 34.62 -22.75 -8.42
C VAL A 43 34.12 -22.99 -7.00
N ASP A 44 35.00 -22.93 -6.00
CA ASP A 44 34.62 -23.08 -4.59
C ASP A 44 33.66 -21.98 -4.13
N GLN A 45 33.83 -20.74 -4.61
CA GLN A 45 32.89 -19.65 -4.37
C GLN A 45 31.53 -19.88 -5.05
N ALA A 46 31.52 -20.47 -6.25
CA ALA A 46 30.29 -20.80 -6.97
C ALA A 46 29.56 -22.02 -6.36
N ASP A 47 30.29 -22.93 -5.74
CA ASP A 47 29.77 -24.13 -5.04
C ASP A 47 29.30 -23.86 -3.61
N LYS A 48 29.62 -22.68 -3.03
CA LYS A 48 29.09 -22.30 -1.73
C LYS A 48 27.57 -22.48 -1.74
N ASN A 49 27.07 -23.20 -0.74
CA ASN A 49 25.67 -23.53 -0.67
C ASN A 49 24.86 -22.22 -0.64
N LYS A 50 24.07 -21.99 -1.69
CA LYS A 50 23.26 -20.76 -1.82
C LYS A 50 22.38 -20.55 -0.58
N GLN A 51 21.99 -21.61 0.11
CA GLN A 51 21.22 -21.54 1.36
C GLN A 51 22.03 -20.96 2.52
N GLU A 52 23.33 -21.26 2.65
CA GLU A 52 24.20 -20.66 3.68
C GLU A 52 24.40 -19.16 3.43
N ILE A 53 24.65 -18.77 2.17
CA ILE A 53 24.81 -17.35 1.81
C ILE A 53 23.52 -16.57 2.08
N ILE A 54 22.36 -17.17 1.79
CA ILE A 54 21.05 -16.55 2.08
C ILE A 54 20.86 -16.42 3.59
N ALA A 55 21.18 -17.46 4.38
CA ALA A 55 21.03 -17.45 5.83
C ALA A 55 21.93 -16.38 6.50
N GLU A 56 23.19 -16.29 6.07
CA GLU A 56 24.14 -15.28 6.57
C GLU A 56 23.67 -13.85 6.27
N ARG A 57 23.15 -13.61 5.05
CA ARG A 57 22.63 -12.29 4.67
C ARG A 57 21.32 -11.94 5.36
N GLN A 58 20.44 -12.91 5.55
CA GLN A 58 19.18 -12.72 6.25
C GLN A 58 19.41 -12.39 7.73
N ALA A 59 20.39 -13.01 8.37
CA ALA A 59 20.76 -12.72 9.75
C ALA A 59 21.35 -11.30 9.95
N ASN A 60 22.01 -10.75 8.92
CA ASN A 60 22.63 -9.42 8.94
C ASN A 60 21.72 -8.31 8.41
N LEU A 61 20.46 -8.61 8.07
CA LEU A 61 19.54 -7.59 7.57
C LEU A 61 19.07 -6.73 8.76
N PRO A 62 19.24 -5.39 8.72
CA PRO A 62 18.75 -4.53 9.79
C PRO A 62 17.24 -4.71 9.93
N LEU A 63 16.76 -4.78 11.17
CA LEU A 63 15.34 -4.83 11.43
C LEU A 63 14.69 -3.58 10.80
N PRO A 64 13.53 -3.73 10.14
CA PRO A 64 12.77 -2.58 9.68
C PRO A 64 12.52 -1.62 10.84
N ASP A 65 12.57 -0.32 10.57
CA ASP A 65 12.16 0.68 11.55
C ASP A 65 10.76 0.32 12.05
N GLN A 66 10.55 0.46 13.37
CA GLN A 66 9.25 0.14 13.97
C GLN A 66 8.15 0.89 13.21
N PRO A 67 7.01 0.23 12.93
CA PRO A 67 5.91 0.89 12.25
C PRO A 67 5.55 2.15 13.04
N PRO A 68 5.15 3.24 12.35
CA PRO A 68 4.74 4.46 13.02
C PRO A 68 3.71 4.11 14.09
N GLN A 69 3.87 4.72 15.27
CA GLN A 69 3.01 4.46 16.41
C GLN A 69 1.54 4.53 15.97
N ALA A 70 0.74 3.54 16.39
CA ALA A 70 -0.68 3.49 16.08
C ALA A 70 -1.30 4.86 16.42
N SER A 71 -2.03 5.42 15.45
CA SER A 71 -2.65 6.73 15.63
C SER A 71 -3.49 6.75 16.90
N ASP A 72 -3.23 7.76 17.73
CA ASP A 72 -4.08 8.10 18.86
C ASP A 72 -5.51 8.35 18.32
N PHE A 73 -6.42 7.43 18.61
CA PHE A 73 -7.83 7.49 18.22
C PHE A 73 -8.59 8.70 18.80
N ASN A 74 -7.96 9.54 19.63
CA ASN A 74 -8.50 10.86 20.03
C ASN A 74 -8.64 11.84 18.86
N SER A 75 -8.34 11.44 17.62
CA SER A 75 -8.65 12.19 16.39
C SER A 75 -10.16 12.40 16.17
N ALA A 76 -11.01 11.66 16.88
CA ALA A 76 -12.47 11.74 16.81
C ALA A 76 -13.10 12.71 17.84
N ASP A 77 -12.41 13.05 18.93
CA ASP A 77 -12.96 13.94 19.95
C ASP A 77 -12.79 15.41 19.51
N ALA A 78 -13.90 16.08 19.24
CA ALA A 78 -13.91 17.48 18.81
C ALA A 78 -13.19 18.44 19.82
N ARG A 79 -12.98 18.01 21.07
CA ARG A 79 -12.27 18.79 22.10
C ARG A 79 -10.75 18.69 22.00
N THR A 80 -10.21 17.64 21.39
CA THR A 80 -8.76 17.40 21.25
C THR A 80 -8.23 17.87 19.90
N VAL A 81 -9.09 17.93 18.88
CA VAL A 81 -8.74 18.54 17.60
C VAL A 81 -9.00 20.05 17.66
N ASN A 82 -8.01 20.86 17.28
CA ASN A 82 -8.04 22.34 17.26
C ASN A 82 -9.01 22.89 16.18
N VAL A 83 -10.24 22.40 16.12
CA VAL A 83 -11.32 23.02 15.35
C VAL A 83 -11.82 24.19 16.19
N GLY A 84 -11.57 25.41 15.72
CA GLY A 84 -11.95 26.64 16.43
C GLY A 84 -13.42 26.59 16.84
N SER A 85 -13.71 26.99 18.08
CA SER A 85 -15.02 26.96 18.75
C SER A 85 -16.08 27.91 18.16
N GLY A 86 -16.04 28.15 16.85
CA GLY A 86 -17.02 28.91 16.09
C GLY A 86 -18.35 28.17 15.97
N SER A 87 -18.97 27.90 17.12
CA SER A 87 -20.33 27.39 17.26
C SER A 87 -21.30 28.34 16.55
N THR A 88 -21.74 27.96 15.35
CA THR A 88 -22.96 28.52 14.78
C THR A 88 -24.08 27.56 15.13
N SER A 89 -24.86 27.88 16.17
CA SER A 89 -26.02 27.12 16.62
C SER A 89 -27.17 27.31 15.61
N GLY A 90 -27.14 26.57 14.52
CA GLY A 90 -28.26 26.42 13.60
C GLY A 90 -28.66 24.96 13.61
N ASN A 91 -29.88 24.65 14.06
CA ASN A 91 -30.44 23.32 13.92
C ASN A 91 -30.68 23.09 12.42
N PHE A 92 -29.87 22.22 11.79
CA PHE A 92 -30.18 21.79 10.43
C PHE A 92 -31.40 20.89 10.56
N SER A 93 -32.52 21.30 9.97
CA SER A 93 -33.76 20.51 10.00
C SER A 93 -33.55 19.14 9.37
N HIS A 94 -32.61 19.03 8.41
CA HIS A 94 -32.27 17.82 7.68
C HIS A 94 -30.77 17.83 7.34
N GLY A 95 -30.04 16.81 7.77
CA GLY A 95 -28.61 16.63 7.53
C GLY A 95 -27.91 15.85 8.65
N ASN A 96 -27.02 14.95 8.27
CA ASN A 96 -26.12 14.19 9.14
C ASN A 96 -24.93 15.07 9.61
N ASP A 97 -24.37 14.75 10.78
CA ASP A 97 -23.16 15.31 11.43
C ASP A 97 -21.95 15.62 10.52
N SER A 98 -21.92 15.05 9.32
CA SER A 98 -20.98 15.32 8.21
C SER A 98 -20.59 16.78 7.92
N LEU A 99 -21.46 17.77 8.18
CA LEU A 99 -21.15 19.19 7.87
C LEU A 99 -20.37 19.91 8.97
N ARG A 100 -20.37 19.39 10.20
CA ARG A 100 -19.94 20.15 11.39
C ARG A 100 -19.16 19.35 12.40
N GLU A 101 -19.49 18.08 12.56
CA GLU A 101 -18.78 17.22 13.48
C GLU A 101 -17.58 16.56 12.77
N PRO A 102 -16.57 16.11 13.53
CA PRO A 102 -15.49 15.32 12.96
C PRO A 102 -16.04 14.13 12.18
N ALA A 103 -15.54 13.94 10.95
CA ALA A 103 -16.00 12.87 10.05
C ALA A 103 -15.50 11.50 10.52
N THR A 104 -16.15 10.95 11.54
CA THR A 104 -15.77 9.69 12.21
C THR A 104 -16.49 8.45 11.66
N GLY A 105 -17.55 8.66 10.87
CA GLY A 105 -18.28 7.61 10.15
C GLY A 105 -17.81 7.40 8.71
N GLY A 106 -18.32 6.34 8.07
CA GLY A 106 -18.06 6.02 6.66
C GLY A 106 -18.53 7.13 5.72
N SER A 107 -17.87 7.32 4.58
CA SER A 107 -18.20 8.40 3.63
C SER A 107 -19.11 7.93 2.50
N ALA A 108 -20.15 8.69 2.17
CA ALA A 108 -21.05 8.43 1.04
C ALA A 108 -20.34 8.33 -0.33
N VAL A 109 -19.12 8.88 -0.44
CA VAL A 109 -18.31 8.79 -1.67
C VAL A 109 -17.65 7.42 -1.83
N ARG A 110 -17.44 6.70 -0.72
CA ARG A 110 -16.65 5.46 -0.67
C ARG A 110 -17.50 4.23 -0.35
N GLU A 111 -18.59 4.45 0.37
CA GLU A 111 -19.47 3.41 0.87
C GLU A 111 -20.87 3.67 0.36
N ASP A 112 -21.47 2.64 -0.24
CA ASP A 112 -22.87 2.66 -0.62
C ASP A 112 -23.73 2.27 0.60
N PRO A 113 -24.52 3.21 1.16
CA PRO A 113 -25.35 2.95 2.34
C PRO A 113 -26.44 1.91 2.07
N SER A 114 -26.87 1.74 0.81
CA SER A 114 -27.84 0.71 0.45
C SER A 114 -27.25 -0.70 0.46
N ALA A 115 -25.94 -0.81 0.20
CA ALA A 115 -25.21 -2.08 0.23
C ALA A 115 -24.79 -2.48 1.65
N THR A 116 -24.45 -1.53 2.52
CA THR A 116 -24.04 -1.79 3.90
C THR A 116 -25.21 -1.80 4.89
N GLY A 117 -26.36 -1.25 4.51
CA GLY A 117 -27.50 -1.04 5.41
C GLY A 117 -27.19 -0.06 6.55
N GLN A 118 -26.12 0.71 6.42
CA GLN A 118 -25.62 1.65 7.43
C GLN A 118 -25.72 3.07 6.88
N GLN A 119 -26.11 4.01 7.73
CA GLN A 119 -26.09 5.43 7.39
C GLN A 119 -24.65 5.90 7.27
N VAL A 120 -24.30 6.53 6.15
CA VAL A 120 -22.95 7.07 5.87
C VAL A 120 -22.97 8.60 5.98
N LEU A 121 -21.83 9.18 6.35
CA LEU A 121 -21.63 10.63 6.41
C LEU A 121 -21.71 11.23 5.00
N GLY A 122 -22.48 12.32 4.88
CA GLY A 122 -22.66 13.06 3.63
C GLY A 122 -23.79 12.54 2.74
N GLN A 123 -24.67 11.68 3.26
CA GLN A 123 -25.93 11.29 2.65
C GLN A 123 -27.08 12.15 3.19
N ASN A 124 -28.03 12.52 2.33
CA ASN A 124 -29.16 13.41 2.60
C ASN A 124 -28.74 14.76 3.21
N VAL A 125 -27.58 15.28 2.79
CA VAL A 125 -26.95 16.49 3.31
C VAL A 125 -26.89 17.55 2.20
N GLY A 126 -27.52 18.69 2.42
CA GLY A 126 -27.49 19.81 1.48
C GLY A 126 -28.44 19.61 0.30
N ARG A 127 -27.94 19.77 -0.93
CA ARG A 127 -28.71 19.55 -2.18
C ARG A 127 -28.17 18.30 -2.85
N GLU A 128 -28.89 17.20 -2.73
CA GLU A 128 -28.56 15.93 -3.36
C GLU A 128 -29.51 15.68 -4.53
N GLY A 129 -28.96 15.15 -5.63
CA GLY A 129 -29.79 14.68 -6.73
C GLY A 129 -30.44 13.36 -6.35
N ALA A 130 -31.77 13.29 -6.39
CA ALA A 130 -32.48 12.03 -6.32
C ALA A 130 -32.67 11.46 -7.73
N ASP A 131 -32.41 10.17 -7.91
CA ASP A 131 -32.59 9.46 -9.17
C ASP A 131 -34.00 8.86 -9.29
N GLY A 132 -34.46 8.61 -10.52
CA GLY A 132 -35.75 7.94 -10.76
C GLY A 132 -37.00 8.79 -10.49
N LEU A 133 -36.84 10.11 -10.35
CA LEU A 133 -37.95 11.04 -10.16
C LEU A 133 -38.82 11.15 -11.42
N SER A 134 -40.12 11.37 -11.23
CA SER A 134 -41.07 11.59 -12.34
C SER A 134 -40.95 12.99 -12.97
N GLY A 135 -40.24 13.91 -12.30
CA GLY A 135 -40.02 15.29 -12.71
C GLY A 135 -38.79 15.89 -12.03
N LEU A 136 -38.57 17.20 -12.21
CA LEU A 136 -37.48 17.89 -11.53
C LEU A 136 -37.75 17.91 -10.01
N PRO A 137 -36.74 17.67 -9.17
CA PRO A 137 -36.93 17.73 -7.72
C PRO A 137 -37.19 19.18 -7.27
N ASN A 138 -38.00 19.34 -6.23
CA ASN A 138 -38.48 20.64 -5.79
C ASN A 138 -37.39 21.56 -5.20
N ASP A 139 -36.23 21.02 -4.89
CA ASP A 139 -35.07 21.72 -4.34
C ASP A 139 -34.13 22.26 -5.43
N ALA A 140 -34.27 21.79 -6.67
CA ALA A 140 -33.60 22.32 -7.85
C ALA A 140 -34.16 23.66 -8.32
N VAL A 141 -35.36 24.05 -7.85
CA VAL A 141 -36.03 25.31 -8.23
C VAL A 141 -36.02 26.34 -7.10
N ALA A 142 -36.19 27.62 -7.47
CA ALA A 142 -36.31 28.70 -6.49
C ALA A 142 -37.50 28.47 -5.53
N ARG A 143 -37.37 28.91 -4.26
CA ARG A 143 -38.39 28.69 -3.21
C ARG A 143 -39.84 29.00 -3.62
N GLY A 144 -40.06 30.06 -4.41
CA GLY A 144 -41.40 30.45 -4.86
C GLY A 144 -41.99 29.58 -5.99
N ALA A 145 -41.22 28.64 -6.54
CA ALA A 145 -41.65 27.70 -7.56
C ALA A 145 -41.89 26.28 -7.01
N LYS A 146 -41.64 26.05 -5.72
CA LYS A 146 -41.93 24.76 -5.06
C LYS A 146 -43.42 24.43 -5.16
N GLY A 147 -43.75 23.15 -5.36
CA GLY A 147 -45.13 22.66 -5.41
C GLY A 147 -45.89 22.94 -6.71
N LYS A 148 -45.21 23.40 -7.77
CA LYS A 148 -45.83 23.53 -9.11
C LYS A 148 -45.90 22.18 -9.83
N ALA A 149 -46.87 22.05 -10.73
CA ALA A 149 -47.04 20.85 -11.55
C ALA A 149 -45.77 20.52 -12.36
N GLY A 150 -45.40 19.23 -12.41
CA GLY A 150 -44.18 18.75 -13.05
C GLY A 150 -42.93 18.74 -12.16
N LEU A 151 -43.07 19.10 -10.88
CA LEU A 151 -42.04 18.95 -9.85
C LEU A 151 -42.38 17.79 -8.92
N GLU A 152 -41.36 17.05 -8.51
CA GLU A 152 -41.45 15.97 -7.53
C GLU A 152 -41.07 16.50 -6.13
N ASP A 153 -41.82 16.11 -5.09
CA ASP A 153 -41.53 16.53 -3.72
C ASP A 153 -40.45 15.64 -3.08
N THR A 154 -39.26 16.22 -2.93
CA THR A 154 -38.10 15.57 -2.31
C THR A 154 -37.80 16.09 -0.90
N THR A 155 -38.72 16.85 -0.27
CA THR A 155 -38.44 17.56 1.00
C THR A 155 -38.23 16.63 2.21
N ASN A 156 -38.43 15.31 2.09
CA ASN A 156 -38.28 14.35 3.19
C ASN A 156 -37.74 12.97 2.73
N GLN A 157 -37.02 12.93 1.61
CA GLN A 157 -36.37 11.70 1.13
C GLN A 157 -34.91 11.61 1.59
#